data_AF-A0A0F8ZBE3-F1
#
_entry.id   AF-A0A0F8ZBE3-F1
#
_cell.length_a   1.000
_cell.length_b   1.000
_cell.length_c   1.000
_cell.angle_alpha   90.00
_cell.angle_beta   90.00
_cell.angle_gamma   90.00
#
_symmetry.space_group_name_H-M   'P 1'
#
loop_
_entity.id
_entity.type
_entity.pdbx_description
1 polymer ?
#
loop_
_entity_poly.entity_id
_entity_poly.type
_entity_poly.pdbx_seq_one_letter_code
_entity_poly.pdbx_strand_id
1 'polypeptide(L)'
;MHIALVSNGPSGALFPAGGRAAYDLLVGVNKVATLHPCDWWSFTDMKTYKEEWDSVLGSPQFFTKRPAYQKIQKQMTGQPHARFTQRIADKRVLVYDELEHPPPRWHDCPEWFSWSGCPALALCVNLKATKITYFGVDLEGDHDVRGELDVSRLDTRWVRERILWRHLVEWATDEHGVEVVNGAA
;
A
#
# COMPACT_ATOMS: atom_id res chain seq x y z
N MET A 1 -0.68 11.25 -14.42
CA MET A 1 -1.41 11.17 -13.14
C MET A 1 -0.42 11.18 -11.99
N HIS A 2 -0.59 12.07 -11.02
CA HIS A 2 0.25 12.20 -9.84
C HIS A 2 -0.39 11.49 -8.65
N ILE A 3 0.25 10.44 -8.14
CA ILE A 3 -0.24 9.64 -7.02
C ILE A 3 0.59 9.91 -5.77
N ALA A 4 -0.08 10.07 -4.63
CA ALA A 4 0.54 9.96 -3.32
C ALA A 4 0.47 8.52 -2.81
N LEU A 5 1.63 7.95 -2.45
CA LEU A 5 1.73 6.67 -1.74
C LEU A 5 2.13 6.95 -0.30
N VAL A 6 1.22 6.69 0.63
CA VAL A 6 1.48 6.96 2.06
C VAL A 6 1.54 5.63 2.80
N SER A 7 2.72 5.34 3.35
CA SER A 7 3.03 4.13 4.09
C SER A 7 3.06 4.35 5.59
N ASN A 8 3.08 3.26 6.36
CA ASN A 8 2.92 3.29 7.81
C ASN A 8 4.20 3.69 8.57
N GLY A 9 5.26 4.15 7.90
CA GLY A 9 6.47 4.64 8.55
C GLY A 9 6.30 6.04 9.15
N PRO A 10 7.17 6.43 10.11
CA PRO A 10 7.07 7.71 10.80
C PRO A 10 7.00 8.94 9.89
N SER A 11 7.72 8.96 8.77
CA SER A 11 7.63 10.07 7.80
C SER A 11 6.27 10.16 7.10
N GLY A 12 5.39 9.18 7.28
CA GLY A 12 3.99 9.25 6.85
C GLY A 12 3.25 10.43 7.49
N ALA A 13 3.68 10.86 8.68
CA ALA A 13 3.13 12.03 9.36
C ALA A 13 3.43 13.36 8.64
N LEU A 14 4.41 13.37 7.73
CA LEU A 14 4.73 14.52 6.88
C LEU A 14 3.77 14.67 5.70
N PHE A 15 2.90 13.68 5.45
CA PHE A 15 1.86 13.81 4.44
C PHE A 15 0.91 14.97 4.82
N PRO A 16 0.79 16.03 4.00
CA PRO A 16 0.19 17.28 4.44
C PRO A 16 -1.31 17.13 4.76
N ALA A 17 -1.75 17.77 5.85
CA ALA A 17 -3.16 17.91 6.17
C ALA A 17 -3.85 18.74 5.05
N GLY A 18 -4.83 18.16 4.36
CA GLY A 18 -5.45 18.75 3.15
C GLY A 18 -4.69 18.46 1.85
N GLY A 19 -3.56 17.75 1.94
CA GLY A 19 -2.64 17.43 0.84
C GLY A 19 -3.23 16.63 -0.32
N ARG A 20 -4.41 16.04 -0.15
CA ARG A 20 -5.15 15.38 -1.22
C ARG A 20 -5.39 16.27 -2.43
N ALA A 21 -5.48 17.60 -2.27
CA ALA A 21 -5.69 18.52 -3.40
C ALA A 21 -4.51 18.57 -4.39
N ALA A 22 -3.30 18.16 -3.96
CA ALA A 22 -2.11 18.15 -4.82
C ALA A 22 -1.92 16.83 -5.59
N TYR A 23 -2.76 15.82 -5.33
CA TYR A 23 -2.62 14.48 -5.92
C TYR A 23 -3.93 14.04 -6.56
N ASP A 24 -3.83 13.36 -7.71
CA ASP A 24 -4.99 12.80 -8.40
C ASP A 24 -5.58 11.62 -7.62
N LEU A 25 -4.72 10.82 -6.98
CA LEU A 25 -5.10 9.65 -6.17
C LEU A 25 -4.21 9.52 -4.93
N LEU A 26 -4.77 8.92 -3.88
CA LEU A 26 -4.05 8.52 -2.68
C LEU A 26 -4.15 7.01 -2.44
N VAL A 27 -2.99 6.36 -2.40
CA VAL A 27 -2.83 4.96 -1.99
C VAL A 27 -2.33 4.95 -0.55
N GLY A 28 -3.20 4.54 0.38
CA GLY A 28 -2.84 4.34 1.77
C GLY A 28 -2.43 2.90 2.04
N VAL A 29 -1.33 2.71 2.75
CA VAL A 29 -0.84 1.38 3.13
C VAL A 29 -1.17 1.09 4.59
N ASN A 30 -1.76 -0.08 4.85
CA ASN A 30 -2.10 -0.55 6.20
C ASN A 30 -2.88 0.51 7.03
N LYS A 31 -2.40 0.87 8.23
CA LYS A 31 -3.09 1.79 9.15
C LYS A 31 -3.30 3.20 8.58
N VAL A 32 -2.57 3.60 7.56
CA VAL A 32 -2.71 4.92 6.91
C VAL A 32 -4.15 5.17 6.44
N ALA A 33 -4.87 4.13 6.02
CA ALA A 33 -6.27 4.25 5.59
C ALA A 33 -7.24 4.67 6.72
N THR A 34 -6.80 4.62 7.97
CA THR A 34 -7.55 5.13 9.13
C THR A 34 -7.21 6.59 9.47
N LEU A 35 -6.13 7.12 8.90
CA LEU A 35 -5.63 8.47 9.16
C LEU A 35 -6.04 9.44 8.03
N HIS A 36 -6.11 8.93 6.80
CA HIS A 36 -6.45 9.71 5.62
C HIS A 36 -7.51 8.99 4.76
N PRO A 37 -8.51 9.71 4.22
CA PRO A 37 -9.39 9.17 3.19
C PRO A 37 -8.60 8.79 1.93
N CYS A 38 -8.53 7.49 1.65
CA CYS A 38 -7.77 6.92 0.54
C CYS A 38 -8.69 6.57 -0.65
N ASP A 39 -8.12 6.56 -1.85
CA ASP A 39 -8.75 5.95 -3.04
C ASP A 39 -8.52 4.45 -3.06
N TRP A 40 -7.32 4.04 -2.64
CA TRP A 40 -6.90 2.66 -2.54
C TRP A 40 -6.32 2.38 -1.16
N TRP A 41 -6.68 1.23 -0.60
CA TRP A 41 -6.10 0.69 0.61
C TRP A 41 -5.29 -0.57 0.26
N SER A 42 -3.97 -0.45 0.35
CA SER A 42 -3.04 -1.56 0.11
C SER A 42 -2.68 -2.26 1.40
N PHE A 43 -2.87 -3.59 1.46
CA PHE A 43 -2.49 -4.40 2.61
C PHE A 43 -2.21 -5.86 2.20
N THR A 44 -1.13 -6.45 2.73
CA THR A 44 -0.75 -7.84 2.44
C THR A 44 -1.24 -8.83 3.49
N ASP A 45 -1.52 -8.39 4.71
CA ASP A 45 -1.81 -9.26 5.85
C ASP A 45 -3.25 -9.08 6.36
N MET A 46 -3.81 -10.18 6.86
CA MET A 46 -5.18 -10.19 7.38
C MET A 46 -5.31 -9.59 8.77
N LYS A 47 -4.20 -9.39 9.50
CA LYS A 47 -4.22 -8.82 10.85
C LYS A 47 -4.59 -7.35 10.76
N THR A 48 -3.87 -6.59 9.93
CA THR A 48 -4.16 -5.19 9.59
C THR A 48 -5.61 -5.01 9.17
N TYR A 49 -6.11 -5.85 8.25
CA TYR A 49 -7.50 -5.80 7.83
C TYR A 49 -8.46 -5.95 9.02
N LYS A 50 -8.28 -6.96 9.87
CA LYS A 50 -9.19 -7.24 10.99
C LYS A 50 -9.16 -6.16 12.07
N GLU A 51 -7.99 -5.61 12.35
CA GLU A 51 -7.79 -4.65 13.44
C GLU A 51 -8.26 -3.24 13.05
N GLU A 52 -8.06 -2.85 11.80
CA GLU A 52 -8.27 -1.46 11.38
C GLU A 52 -9.56 -1.25 10.58
N TRP A 53 -10.25 -2.33 10.16
CA TRP A 53 -11.40 -2.27 9.25
C TRP A 53 -12.46 -1.22 9.64
N ASP A 54 -12.91 -1.23 10.89
CA ASP A 54 -13.98 -0.33 11.36
C ASP A 54 -13.53 1.14 11.45
N SER A 55 -12.22 1.37 11.44
CA SER A 55 -11.59 2.69 11.54
C SER A 55 -11.16 3.24 10.17
N VAL A 56 -11.31 2.49 9.09
CA VAL A 56 -10.94 2.96 7.74
C VAL A 56 -11.83 4.13 7.31
N LEU A 57 -11.20 5.24 6.95
CA LEU A 57 -11.89 6.45 6.53
C LEU A 57 -12.36 6.33 5.08
N GLY A 58 -13.61 6.76 4.84
CA GLY A 58 -14.19 6.78 3.49
C GLY A 58 -14.52 5.38 2.96
N SER A 59 -14.30 5.17 1.65
CA SER A 59 -14.63 3.92 0.96
C SER A 59 -13.58 3.53 -0.09
N PRO A 60 -12.32 3.31 0.31
CA PRO A 60 -11.26 2.95 -0.63
C PRO A 60 -11.55 1.62 -1.32
N GLN A 61 -11.00 1.47 -2.53
CA GLN A 61 -10.82 0.17 -3.17
C GLN A 61 -9.74 -0.63 -2.44
N PHE A 62 -9.80 -1.96 -2.47
CA PHE A 62 -8.77 -2.78 -1.86
C PHE A 62 -7.74 -3.24 -2.87
N PHE A 63 -6.50 -3.21 -2.44
CA PHE A 63 -5.41 -3.84 -3.14
C PHE A 63 -4.72 -4.82 -2.21
N THR A 64 -4.83 -6.11 -2.51
CA THR A 64 -4.38 -7.16 -1.60
C THR A 64 -3.96 -8.45 -2.33
N LYS A 65 -3.39 -9.40 -1.60
CA LYS A 65 -2.99 -10.71 -2.14
C LYS A 65 -4.19 -11.66 -2.27
N ARG A 66 -4.13 -12.57 -3.25
CA ARG A 66 -5.22 -13.53 -3.51
C ARG A 66 -5.66 -14.32 -2.27
N PRO A 67 -4.73 -14.85 -1.43
CA PRO A 67 -5.15 -15.56 -0.22
C PRO A 67 -5.85 -14.68 0.82
N ALA A 68 -5.49 -13.39 0.91
CA ALA A 68 -6.15 -12.45 1.80
C ALA A 68 -7.55 -12.13 1.27
N TYR A 69 -7.68 -11.84 -0.03
CA TYR A 69 -8.98 -11.61 -0.66
C TYR A 69 -9.93 -12.79 -0.48
N GLN A 70 -9.47 -14.03 -0.73
CA GLN A 70 -10.28 -15.24 -0.52
C GLN A 70 -10.74 -15.40 0.95
N LYS A 71 -9.90 -15.03 1.93
CA LYS A 71 -10.28 -15.05 3.34
C LYS A 71 -11.34 -14.00 3.66
N ILE A 72 -11.18 -12.79 3.13
CA ILE A 72 -12.19 -11.72 3.23
C ILE A 72 -13.52 -12.22 2.67
N GLN A 73 -13.53 -12.74 1.43
CA GLN A 73 -14.74 -13.29 0.81
C GLN A 73 -15.43 -14.35 1.69
N LYS A 74 -14.67 -15.31 2.24
CA LYS A 74 -15.22 -16.37 3.11
C LYS A 74 -15.81 -15.87 4.43
N GLN A 75 -15.14 -14.93 5.10
CA GLN A 75 -15.64 -14.37 6.36
C GLN A 75 -16.97 -13.63 6.16
N MET A 76 -17.17 -13.09 4.97
CA MET A 76 -18.33 -12.28 4.62
C MET A 76 -19.54 -13.06 4.17
N THR A 77 -19.36 -14.25 3.59
CA THR A 77 -20.48 -15.15 3.28
C THR A 77 -21.24 -15.63 4.52
N GLY A 78 -20.70 -15.41 5.73
CA GLY A 78 -21.33 -15.80 7.00
C GLY A 78 -21.69 -14.66 7.95
N GLN A 79 -21.43 -13.38 7.61
CA GLN A 79 -21.72 -12.24 8.49
C GLN A 79 -22.41 -11.10 7.72
N PRO A 80 -23.56 -10.59 8.20
CA PRO A 80 -24.34 -9.57 7.51
C PRO A 80 -23.74 -8.17 7.72
N HIS A 81 -22.52 -7.93 7.23
CA HIS A 81 -21.93 -6.58 7.19
C HIS A 81 -22.35 -5.86 5.91
N ALA A 82 -23.55 -5.26 5.92
CA ALA A 82 -24.19 -4.62 4.77
C ALA A 82 -23.32 -3.59 4.02
N ARG A 83 -22.45 -2.85 4.73
CA ARG A 83 -21.53 -1.87 4.11
C ARG A 83 -20.52 -2.48 3.14
N PHE A 84 -20.24 -3.78 3.26
CA PHE A 84 -19.16 -4.44 2.54
C PHE A 84 -19.69 -5.43 1.51
N THR A 85 -20.87 -6.04 1.73
CA THR A 85 -21.58 -6.76 0.67
C THR A 85 -21.72 -5.90 -0.59
N GLN A 86 -21.98 -4.59 -0.41
CA GLN A 86 -21.98 -3.62 -1.50
C GLN A 86 -20.58 -3.41 -2.14
N ARG A 87 -19.51 -3.23 -1.36
CA ARG A 87 -18.16 -2.94 -1.89
C ARG A 87 -17.53 -4.09 -2.68
N ILE A 88 -17.71 -5.35 -2.24
CA ILE A 88 -17.27 -6.52 -3.02
C ILE A 88 -18.17 -6.70 -4.25
N ALA A 89 -19.49 -6.54 -4.10
CA ALA A 89 -20.41 -6.61 -5.24
C ALA A 89 -20.08 -5.59 -6.33
N ASP A 90 -19.58 -4.41 -5.93
CA ASP A 90 -19.12 -3.34 -6.81
C ASP A 90 -17.73 -3.61 -7.47
N LYS A 91 -17.12 -4.79 -7.29
CA LYS A 91 -15.80 -5.16 -7.83
C LYS A 91 -14.66 -4.21 -7.44
N ARG A 92 -14.71 -3.60 -6.25
CA ARG A 92 -13.70 -2.65 -5.76
C ARG A 92 -12.46 -3.31 -5.16
N VAL A 93 -12.03 -4.45 -5.72
CA VAL A 93 -10.85 -5.18 -5.25
C VAL A 93 -9.98 -5.54 -6.44
N LEU A 94 -8.71 -5.17 -6.36
CA LEU A 94 -7.67 -5.62 -7.28
C LEU A 94 -6.70 -6.53 -6.52
N VAL A 95 -6.42 -7.69 -7.11
CA VAL A 95 -5.49 -8.66 -6.53
C VAL A 95 -4.12 -8.49 -7.17
N TYR A 96 -3.04 -8.67 -6.39
CA TYR A 96 -1.67 -8.48 -6.88
C TYR A 96 -1.34 -9.28 -8.14
N ASP A 97 -1.85 -10.50 -8.26
CA ASP A 97 -1.63 -11.38 -9.41
C ASP A 97 -2.40 -10.94 -10.67
N GLU A 98 -3.23 -9.91 -10.55
CA GLU A 98 -4.10 -9.38 -11.61
C GLU A 98 -3.62 -8.02 -12.11
N LEU A 99 -2.42 -7.59 -11.69
CA LEU A 99 -1.76 -6.43 -12.27
C LEU A 99 -1.44 -6.70 -13.76
N GLU A 100 -1.70 -5.70 -14.61
CA GLU A 100 -1.36 -5.73 -16.03
C GLU A 100 0.16 -5.73 -16.24
N HIS A 101 0.87 -4.98 -15.40
CA HIS A 101 2.32 -4.84 -15.39
C HIS A 101 2.85 -5.20 -13.99
N PRO A 102 2.93 -6.50 -13.65
CA PRO A 102 3.54 -6.90 -12.38
C PRO A 102 5.07 -6.66 -12.44
N PRO A 103 5.70 -6.24 -11.32
CA PRO A 103 7.15 -6.19 -11.23
C PRO A 103 7.80 -7.56 -11.54
N PRO A 104 9.01 -7.57 -12.12
CA PRO A 104 9.74 -8.81 -12.36
C PRO A 104 10.10 -9.50 -11.04
N ARG A 105 10.38 -10.81 -11.13
CA ARG A 105 10.94 -11.55 -10.00
C ARG A 105 12.44 -11.38 -10.00
N TRP A 106 13.00 -10.79 -8.94
CA TRP A 106 14.45 -10.66 -8.78
C TRP A 106 15.01 -11.87 -8.03
N HIS A 107 16.22 -12.31 -8.42
CA HIS A 107 16.90 -13.45 -7.79
C HIS A 107 17.04 -13.25 -6.27
N ASP A 108 17.44 -12.04 -5.85
CA ASP A 108 17.71 -11.71 -4.45
C ASP A 108 16.45 -11.31 -3.66
N CYS A 109 15.31 -11.12 -4.37
CA CYS A 109 14.01 -10.85 -3.75
C CYS A 109 12.87 -11.40 -4.64
N PRO A 110 12.56 -12.71 -4.51
CA PRO A 110 11.63 -13.37 -5.43
C PRO A 110 10.16 -12.93 -5.25
N GLU A 111 9.83 -12.30 -4.12
CA GLU A 111 8.47 -11.84 -3.80
C GLU A 111 8.44 -10.32 -3.58
N TRP A 112 8.12 -9.57 -4.65
CA TRP A 112 7.97 -8.12 -4.60
C TRP A 112 6.80 -7.63 -3.74
N PHE A 113 5.92 -8.54 -3.30
CA PHE A 113 4.76 -8.25 -2.46
C PHE A 113 4.97 -8.59 -0.98
N SER A 114 6.22 -8.79 -0.54
CA SER A 114 6.56 -9.18 0.85
C SER A 114 6.06 -8.18 1.91
N TRP A 115 6.14 -6.88 1.64
CA TRP A 115 5.72 -5.80 2.54
C TRP A 115 4.73 -4.88 1.85
N SER A 116 3.64 -4.47 2.51
CA SER A 116 2.50 -3.77 1.87
C SER A 116 2.85 -2.47 1.12
N GLY A 117 3.98 -1.83 1.43
CA GLY A 117 4.47 -0.66 0.68
C GLY A 117 4.93 -1.01 -0.73
N CYS A 118 5.64 -2.12 -0.89
CA CYS A 118 6.16 -2.58 -2.18
C CYS A 118 5.06 -2.84 -3.24
N PRO A 119 3.99 -3.61 -2.96
CA PRO A 119 2.92 -3.78 -3.93
C PRO A 119 2.15 -2.48 -4.13
N ALA A 120 2.03 -1.59 -3.13
CA ALA A 120 1.40 -0.28 -3.33
C ALA A 120 2.13 0.55 -4.41
N LEU A 121 3.46 0.48 -4.49
CA LEU A 121 4.23 1.12 -5.56
C LEU A 121 3.89 0.52 -6.93
N ALA A 122 3.82 -0.81 -7.02
CA ALA A 122 3.42 -1.51 -8.24
C ALA A 122 1.98 -1.16 -8.69
N LEU A 123 1.06 -1.02 -7.74
CA LEU A 123 -0.30 -0.54 -7.99
C LEU A 123 -0.27 0.84 -8.66
N CYS A 124 0.54 1.77 -8.15
CA CYS A 124 0.61 3.13 -8.70
C CYS A 124 1.00 3.12 -10.19
N VAL A 125 1.99 2.29 -10.57
CA VAL A 125 2.39 2.11 -11.98
C VAL A 125 1.25 1.53 -12.82
N ASN A 126 0.53 0.53 -12.30
CA ASN A 126 -0.59 -0.10 -13.00
C ASN A 126 -1.80 0.84 -13.16
N LEU A 127 -1.96 1.79 -12.23
CA LEU A 127 -2.91 2.88 -12.34
C LEU A 127 -2.47 3.95 -13.35
N LYS A 128 -1.33 3.77 -14.04
CA LYS A 128 -0.76 4.69 -15.03
C LYS A 128 -0.32 6.02 -14.39
N ALA A 129 0.29 5.94 -13.21
CA ALA A 129 1.01 7.07 -12.63
C ALA A 129 2.07 7.59 -13.61
N THR A 130 2.22 8.91 -13.68
CA THR A 130 3.36 9.58 -14.32
C THR A 130 4.33 10.13 -13.27
N LYS A 131 3.82 10.35 -12.06
CA LYS A 131 4.59 10.77 -10.89
C LYS A 131 4.04 10.10 -9.64
N ILE A 132 4.93 9.62 -8.78
CA ILE A 132 4.62 9.02 -7.49
C ILE A 132 5.40 9.77 -6.43
N THR A 133 4.70 10.40 -5.48
CA THR A 133 5.35 10.95 -4.29
C THR A 133 5.03 10.03 -3.12
N TYR A 134 6.07 9.49 -2.48
CA TYR A 134 5.89 8.57 -1.37
C TYR A 134 6.24 9.21 -0.01
N PHE A 135 5.52 8.78 1.03
CA PHE A 135 5.71 9.18 2.42
C PHE A 135 5.67 7.94 3.31
N GLY A 136 6.38 7.94 4.44
CA GLY A 136 6.33 6.82 5.40
C GLY A 136 7.01 5.55 4.94
N VAL A 137 7.96 5.67 4.00
CA VAL A 137 8.84 4.59 3.55
C VAL A 137 10.24 4.86 4.06
N ASP A 138 10.37 4.90 5.40
CA ASP A 138 11.59 5.29 6.10
C ASP A 138 12.72 4.26 5.94
N LEU A 139 12.36 2.98 5.68
CA LEU A 139 13.30 1.87 5.49
C LEU A 139 14.33 1.69 6.64
N GLU A 140 13.98 2.24 7.81
CA GLU A 140 14.71 2.17 9.07
C GLU A 140 13.76 2.51 10.25
N GLY A 141 14.28 2.39 11.48
CA GLY A 141 13.52 2.62 12.71
C GLY A 141 12.60 1.47 13.09
N ASP A 142 11.86 1.63 14.17
CA ASP A 142 11.02 0.58 14.78
C ASP A 142 9.61 1.08 15.13
N HIS A 143 9.34 2.37 14.99
CA HIS A 143 8.04 2.98 15.22
C HIS A 143 7.24 3.11 13.92
N ASP A 144 5.91 3.11 14.03
CA ASP A 144 5.01 3.42 12.92
C ASP A 144 4.59 4.90 12.89
N VAL A 145 3.71 5.25 11.95
CA VAL A 145 3.20 6.62 11.75
C VAL A 145 2.47 7.20 12.97
N ARG A 146 1.98 6.35 13.88
CA ARG A 146 1.34 6.76 15.14
C ARG A 146 2.34 6.84 16.30
N GLY A 147 3.60 6.51 16.06
CA GLY A 147 4.61 6.38 17.11
C GLY A 147 4.44 5.09 17.92
N GLU A 148 3.79 4.06 17.38
CA GLU A 148 3.67 2.75 18.03
C GLU A 148 4.85 1.86 17.62
N LEU A 149 5.41 1.11 18.58
CA LEU A 149 6.47 0.14 18.29
C LEU A 149 5.93 -1.03 17.46
N ASP A 150 6.57 -1.30 16.32
CA ASP A 150 6.28 -2.42 15.45
C ASP A 150 7.44 -3.42 15.47
N VAL A 151 7.27 -4.49 16.27
CA VAL A 151 8.28 -5.54 16.46
C VAL A 151 8.69 -6.28 15.17
N SER A 152 7.96 -6.09 14.07
CA SER A 152 8.33 -6.62 12.76
C SER A 152 9.39 -5.79 12.04
N ARG A 153 9.77 -4.62 12.58
CA ARG A 153 10.76 -3.68 12.03
C ARG A 153 12.15 -3.91 12.62
N LEU A 154 12.80 -4.96 12.13
CA LEU A 154 14.16 -5.34 12.55
C LEU A 154 15.19 -4.99 11.46
N ASP A 155 16.45 -4.77 11.83
CA ASP A 155 17.52 -4.42 10.88
C ASP A 155 17.66 -5.42 9.71
N THR A 156 17.48 -6.71 9.99
CA THR A 156 17.53 -7.77 8.96
C THR A 156 16.40 -7.65 7.94
N ARG A 157 15.23 -7.15 8.35
CA ARG A 157 14.14 -6.80 7.43
C ARG A 157 14.53 -5.58 6.61
N TRP A 158 15.05 -4.53 7.23
CA TRP A 158 15.39 -3.28 6.53
C TRP A 158 16.38 -3.46 5.41
N VAL A 159 17.38 -4.33 5.58
CA VAL A 159 18.30 -4.68 4.49
C VAL A 159 17.54 -5.21 3.26
N ARG A 160 16.62 -6.15 3.47
CA ARG A 160 15.85 -6.77 2.37
C ARG A 160 14.83 -5.81 1.77
N GLU A 161 14.13 -5.04 2.60
CA GLU A 161 13.13 -4.06 2.17
C GLU A 161 13.78 -2.92 1.37
N ARG A 162 14.99 -2.46 1.75
CA ARG A 162 15.76 -1.48 0.97
C ARG A 162 16.14 -2.00 -0.42
N ILE A 163 16.64 -3.23 -0.51
CA ILE A 163 17.01 -3.86 -1.79
C ILE A 163 15.78 -3.94 -2.69
N LEU A 164 14.67 -4.45 -2.15
CA LEU A 164 13.43 -4.58 -2.91
C LEU A 164 12.85 -3.23 -3.34
N TRP A 165 12.79 -2.26 -2.42
CA TRP A 165 12.26 -0.93 -2.70
C TRP A 165 13.07 -0.25 -3.81
N ARG A 166 14.40 -0.32 -3.74
CA ARG A 166 15.28 0.21 -4.79
C ARG A 166 14.96 -0.41 -6.15
N HIS A 167 14.87 -1.73 -6.23
CA HIS A 167 14.53 -2.42 -7.48
C HIS A 167 13.15 -2.06 -8.03
N LEU A 168 12.17 -1.84 -7.16
CA LEU A 168 10.84 -1.39 -7.59
C LEU A 168 10.84 0.06 -8.07
N VAL A 169 11.64 0.94 -7.46
CA VAL A 169 11.83 2.31 -7.93
C VAL A 169 12.51 2.31 -9.30
N GLU A 170 13.62 1.58 -9.45
CA GLU A 170 14.32 1.40 -10.73
C GLU A 170 13.38 0.86 -11.81
N TRP A 171 12.59 -0.18 -11.50
CA TRP A 171 11.59 -0.72 -12.41
C TRP A 171 10.55 0.33 -12.81
N ALA A 172 10.01 1.09 -11.86
CA ALA A 172 9.02 2.12 -12.14
C ALA A 172 9.59 3.27 -12.99
N THR A 173 10.82 3.71 -12.72
CA THR A 173 11.46 4.82 -13.43
C THR A 173 11.94 4.40 -14.81
N ASP A 174 12.65 3.29 -14.91
CA ASP A 174 13.43 2.96 -16.10
C ASP A 174 12.59 2.21 -17.13
N GLU A 175 11.67 1.35 -16.68
CA GLU A 175 10.82 0.57 -17.59
C GLU A 175 9.48 1.27 -17.89
N HIS A 176 8.95 2.06 -16.95
CA HIS A 176 7.64 2.70 -17.08
C HIS A 176 7.67 4.22 -17.17
N GLY A 177 8.86 4.84 -17.07
CA GLY A 177 9.01 6.30 -17.20
C GLY A 177 8.32 7.09 -16.09
N VAL A 178 8.11 6.48 -14.91
CA VAL A 178 7.41 7.12 -13.79
C VAL A 178 8.40 7.87 -12.91
N GLU A 179 8.15 9.15 -12.65
CA GLU A 179 8.96 9.91 -11.69
C GLU A 179 8.61 9.48 -10.26
N VAL A 180 9.56 8.91 -9.50
CA VAL A 180 9.33 8.50 -8.10
C VAL A 180 10.14 9.40 -7.15
N VAL A 181 9.44 10.08 -6.24
CA VAL A 181 10.01 11.11 -5.37
C VAL A 181 9.70 10.82 -3.90
N ASN A 182 10.70 10.96 -3.03
CA ASN A 182 10.49 10.94 -1.59
C ASN A 182 9.90 12.29 -1.14
N GLY A 183 8.66 12.28 -0.64
CA GLY A 183 7.99 13.48 -0.14
C GLY A 183 8.46 13.93 1.25
N ALA A 184 9.30 13.13 1.91
CA ALA A 184 9.90 13.45 3.21
C ALA A 184 11.31 14.07 3.13
N ALA A 185 11.86 14.19 1.91
CA ALA A 185 13.23 14.67 1.66
C ALA A 185 13.29 16.17 1.34
#